data_AF-X8AGW1-F1
#
_entry.id   AF-X8AGW1-F1
#
_cell.length_a   1.000
_cell.length_b   1.000
_cell.length_c   1.000
_cell.angle_alpha   90.00
_cell.angle_beta   90.00
_cell.angle_gamma   90.00
#
_symmetry.space_group_name_H-M   'P 1'
#
loop_
_entity.id
_entity.type
_entity.pdbx_description
1 polymer ?
#
loop_
_entity_poly.entity_id
_entity_poly.type
_entity_poly.pdbx_seq_one_letter_code
_entity_poly.pdbx_strand_id
1 'polypeptide(L)' 'MALQKYHWVEKINHVHTGGNSSGIVDGAALVLIGSEAAGKSQGLTPRARIVATATSGAEPTIMLTGPPRPPARCSTGPG' A
#
# COMPACT_ATOMS: atom_id res chain seq x y z
N MET A 1 25.98 -2.36 5.86
CA MET A 1 24.81 -1.47 6.03
C MET A 1 23.55 -2.24 6.43
N ALA A 2 23.08 -3.28 5.74
CA ALA A 2 21.97 -4.12 6.23
C ALA A 2 22.37 -5.07 7.38
N LEU A 3 23.40 -5.90 7.17
CA LEU A 3 23.91 -6.85 8.18
C LEU A 3 24.55 -6.19 9.41
N GLN A 4 24.90 -4.90 9.34
CA GLN A 4 25.37 -4.15 10.52
C GLN A 4 24.23 -3.82 11.48
N LYS A 5 23.02 -3.59 10.94
CA LYS A 5 21.82 -3.35 11.73
C LYS A 5 21.18 -4.67 12.16
N TYR A 6 21.10 -5.62 11.23
CA TYR A 6 20.66 -7.00 11.47
C TYR A 6 21.86 -7.89 11.79
N HIS A 7 22.62 -7.51 12.81
CA HIS A 7 23.90 -8.17 13.18
C HIS A 7 23.74 -9.62 13.63
N TRP A 8 22.52 -10.07 13.93
CA TRP A 8 22.20 -11.46 14.23
C TRP A 8 21.99 -12.33 12.98
N VAL A 9 22.02 -11.74 11.78
CA VAL A 9 21.93 -12.46 10.51
C VAL A 9 23.33 -12.64 9.94
N GLU A 10 23.72 -13.89 9.70
CA GLU A 10 25.06 -14.21 9.16
C GLU A 10 25.18 -13.89 7.66
N LYS A 11 24.13 -14.22 6.89
CA LYS A 11 24.11 -14.03 5.43
C LYS A 11 22.69 -13.82 4.92
N ILE A 12 22.54 -12.94 3.93
CA ILE A 12 21.27 -12.75 3.20
C ILE A 12 21.19 -13.77 2.07
N ASN A 13 20.07 -14.50 1.99
CA ASN A 13 19.77 -15.37 0.85
C ASN A 13 19.07 -14.56 -0.25
N HIS A 14 19.72 -14.41 -1.40
CA HIS A 14 19.20 -13.66 -2.54
C HIS A 14 18.26 -14.52 -3.39
N VAL A 15 17.01 -14.64 -2.94
CA VAL A 15 15.97 -15.48 -3.59
C VAL A 15 15.18 -14.76 -4.70
N HIS A 16 15.35 -13.45 -4.83
CA HIS A 16 14.61 -12.65 -5.79
C HIS A 16 15.25 -12.72 -7.18
N THR A 17 14.42 -12.93 -8.19
CA THR A 17 14.77 -13.01 -9.62
C THR A 17 13.81 -12.14 -10.41
N GLY A 18 14.10 -11.89 -11.69
CA GLY A 18 13.18 -11.15 -12.57
C GLY A 18 11.80 -11.79 -12.71
N GLY A 19 11.65 -13.10 -12.52
CA GLY A 19 10.37 -13.81 -12.63
C GLY A 19 9.50 -13.76 -11.37
N ASN A 20 10.07 -13.41 -10.21
CA ASN A 20 9.32 -13.26 -8.96
C ASN A 20 9.31 -11.82 -8.41
N SER A 21 9.79 -10.87 -9.21
CA SER A 21 9.80 -9.44 -8.91
C SER A 21 8.82 -8.71 -9.82
N SER A 22 8.32 -7.55 -9.39
CA SER A 22 7.47 -6.71 -10.23
C SER A 22 8.21 -6.27 -11.49
N GLY A 23 7.60 -6.49 -12.65
CA GLY A 23 8.15 -6.06 -13.94
C GLY A 23 8.18 -4.54 -14.06
N ILE A 24 9.18 -4.02 -14.76
CA ILE A 24 9.21 -2.62 -15.18
C ILE A 24 8.24 -2.44 -16.34
N VAL A 25 7.26 -1.55 -16.16
CA VAL A 25 6.20 -1.30 -17.15
C VAL A 25 5.89 0.19 -17.20
N ASP A 26 5.55 0.69 -18.39
CA ASP A 26 5.01 2.03 -18.59
C ASP A 26 3.48 1.97 -18.52
N GLY A 27 2.86 2.83 -17.71
CA GLY A 27 1.40 2.86 -17.56
C GLY A 27 0.88 4.11 -16.85
N ALA A 28 -0.40 4.43 -17.07
CA ALA A 28 -1.11 5.53 -16.43
C ALA A 28 -2.47 5.07 -15.88
N ALA A 29 -2.92 5.69 -14.80
CA ALA A 29 -4.22 5.42 -14.17
C ALA A 29 -4.90 6.73 -13.72
N LEU A 30 -6.24 6.78 -13.77
CA LEU A 30 -7.05 7.89 -13.28
C LEU A 30 -8.23 7.37 -12.45
N VAL A 31 -8.53 8.05 -11.33
CA VAL A 31 -9.66 7.76 -10.46
C VAL A 31 -10.42 9.06 -10.16
N LEU A 32 -11.73 9.07 -10.42
CA LEU A 32 -12.60 10.19 -10.11
C LEU A 32 -13.20 10.03 -8.70
N ILE A 33 -12.97 11.01 -7.83
CA ILE A 33 -13.47 11.03 -6.45
C ILE A 33 -14.29 12.31 -6.26
N GLY A 34 -15.45 12.19 -5.63
CA GLY A 34 -16.34 13.32 -5.37
C GLY A 34 -17.37 13.02 -4.29
N SER A 35 -18.13 14.03 -3.90
CA SER A 35 -19.25 13.90 -2.97
C SER A 35 -20.49 13.33 -3.65
N GLU A 36 -21.43 12.80 -2.86
CA GLU A 36 -22.71 12.30 -3.39
C GLU A 36 -23.51 13.40 -4.09
N ALA A 37 -23.49 14.63 -3.58
CA ALA A 37 -24.16 15.77 -4.20
C ALA A 37 -23.58 16.11 -5.58
N ALA A 38 -22.26 16.07 -5.74
CA ALA A 38 -21.59 16.27 -7.03
C ALA A 38 -21.89 15.11 -8.00
N GLY A 39 -21.96 13.88 -7.50
CA GLY A 39 -22.38 12.73 -8.30
C GLY A 39 -23.81 12.89 -8.82
N LYS A 40 -24.75 13.29 -7.94
CA LYS A 40 -26.16 13.50 -8.31
C LYS A 40 -26.35 14.66 -9.30
N SER A 41 -25.66 15.79 -9.12
CA SER A 41 -25.79 16.93 -10.02
C SER A 41 -25.23 16.65 -11.42
N GLN A 42 -24.24 15.76 -11.52
CA GLN A 42 -23.64 15.34 -12.79
C GLN A 42 -24.22 14.01 -13.33
N GLY A 43 -25.27 13.46 -12.71
CA GLY A 43 -25.91 12.21 -13.13
C GLY A 43 -25.02 10.96 -13.02
N LEU A 44 -23.97 10.99 -12.20
CA LEU A 44 -23.02 9.90 -12.02
C LEU A 44 -23.49 8.91 -10.96
N THR A 45 -23.45 7.61 -11.27
CA THR A 45 -23.74 6.55 -10.30
C THR A 45 -22.49 6.21 -9.47
N PRO A 46 -22.53 6.31 -8.13
CA PRO A 46 -21.39 5.99 -7.28
C PRO A 46 -21.05 4.49 -7.35
N ARG A 47 -19.75 4.16 -7.53
CA ARG A 47 -19.26 2.78 -7.66
C ARG A 47 -18.74 2.18 -6.35
N ALA A 48 -18.20 3.02 -5.47
CA ALA A 48 -17.62 2.62 -4.19
C ALA A 48 -17.57 3.82 -3.23
N ARG A 49 -17.34 3.55 -1.95
CA ARG A 49 -17.13 4.57 -0.91
C ARG A 49 -15.79 4.35 -0.23
N ILE A 50 -14.99 5.42 -0.09
CA ILE A 50 -13.76 5.39 0.71
C ILE A 50 -14.17 5.35 2.20
N VAL A 51 -13.89 4.24 2.88
CA VAL A 51 -14.31 4.03 4.28
C VAL A 51 -13.33 4.66 5.27
N ALA A 52 -12.04 4.40 5.08
CA ALA A 52 -10.97 4.93 5.92
C ALA A 52 -9.63 4.87 5.15
N THR A 53 -8.74 5.81 5.44
CA THR A 53 -7.34 5.80 4.98
C THR A 53 -6.43 5.91 6.20
N ALA A 54 -5.27 5.27 6.15
CA ALA A 54 -4.26 5.37 7.20
C ALA A 54 -2.85 5.19 6.62
N THR A 55 -1.89 5.90 7.20
CA THR A 55 -0.48 5.87 6.81
C THR A 55 0.35 5.35 7.98
N SER A 56 1.22 4.36 7.74
CA SER A 56 2.15 3.79 8.72
C SER A 56 3.52 3.58 8.09
N GLY A 57 4.58 3.66 8.88
CA GLY A 57 5.96 3.43 8.46
C GLY A 57 6.60 2.29 9.24
N ALA A 58 7.62 1.68 8.65
CA ALA A 58 8.44 0.65 9.28
C ALA A 58 9.93 1.00 9.17
N GLU A 59 10.79 0.12 9.68
CA GLU A 59 12.24 0.33 9.69
C GLU A 59 12.79 0.44 8.24
N PRO A 60 13.54 1.51 7.91
CA PRO A 60 13.93 1.81 6.52
C PRO A 60 15.05 0.93 5.95
N THR A 61 15.78 0.16 6.75
CA THR A 61 16.83 -0.75 6.28
C THR A 61 16.24 -2.01 5.65
N ILE A 62 15.12 -2.53 6.19
CA ILE A 62 14.38 -3.64 5.57
C ILE A 62 13.29 -3.18 4.58
N MET A 63 12.87 -1.90 4.64
CA MET A 63 11.98 -1.19 3.71
C MET A 63 10.57 -1.76 3.51
N LEU A 64 10.45 -2.99 2.99
CA LEU A 64 9.21 -3.59 2.50
C LEU A 64 8.31 -4.19 3.60
N THR A 65 8.57 -3.83 4.86
CA THR A 65 7.77 -4.25 6.03
C THR A 65 6.75 -3.20 6.46
N GLY A 66 6.53 -2.16 5.65
CA GLY A 66 5.48 -1.15 5.88
C GLY A 66 4.06 -1.71 6.00
N PRO A 67 3.69 -2.82 5.31
CA PRO A 67 2.40 -3.47 5.48
C PRO A 67 2.47 -4.84 6.21
N PRO A 68 2.70 -4.91 7.53
CA PRO A 68 2.60 -6.17 8.27
C PRO A 68 1.21 -6.36 8.92
N ARG A 69 0.51 -5.26 9.20
CA ARG A 69 -0.85 -5.19 9.76
C ARG A 69 -1.47 -3.82 9.43
N PRO A 70 -2.70 -3.73 8.90
CA PRO A 70 -3.36 -2.44 8.69
C PRO A 70 -3.58 -1.72 10.04
N PRO A 71 -3.47 -0.38 10.09
CA PRO A 71 -3.77 0.39 11.28
C PRO A 71 -5.18 0.08 11.78
N ALA A 72 -5.38 0.04 13.11
CA ALA A 72 -6.63 -0.41 13.73
C ALA A 72 -7.87 0.23 13.10
N ARG A 73 -7.84 1.54 12.83
CA ARG A 73 -8.92 2.29 12.15
C ARG A 73 -9.31 1.79 10.77
N CYS A 74 -8.37 1.25 9.99
CA CYS A 74 -8.66 0.67 8.67
C CYS A 74 -9.08 -0.80 8.78
N SER A 75 -8.72 -1.49 9.87
CA SER A 75 -9.10 -2.90 10.10
C SER A 75 -10.45 -3.07 10.77
N THR A 76 -10.83 -2.14 11.66
CA THR A 76 -12.13 -2.08 12.31
C THR A 76 -12.95 -1.03 11.57
N GLY A 77 -13.53 -1.42 10.42
CA GLY A 77 -14.47 -0.54 9.73
C GLY A 77 -15.59 -0.11 10.69
N PRO A 78 -16.19 1.08 10.50
CA PRO A 78 -17.43 1.39 11.19
C PRO A 78 -18.49 0.39 10.69
N GLY A 79 -18.99 -0.44 11.60
CA GLY A 79 -20.18 -1.26 11.37
C GLY A 79 -21.40 -0.40 11.06
#